data_AF-A0A6P6IA57-F1
#
_entry.id   AF-A0A6P6IA57-F1
#
_cell.length_a   1.000
_cell.length_b   1.000
_cell.length_c   1.000
_cell.angle_alpha   90.00
_cell.angle_beta   90.00
_cell.angle_gamma   90.00
#
_symmetry.space_group_name_H-M   'P 1'
#
loop_
_entity.id
_entity.type
_entity.pdbx_description
1 polymer ?
#
loop_
_entity_poly.entity_id
_entity_poly.type
_entity_poly.pdbx_seq_one_letter_code
_entity_poly.pdbx_strand_id
1 'polypeptide(L)' 'MSKWSRLKVSKCCEEVRDYVEERSGEDPLVKGIPEDKNPFKELKGGCVIS' A
#
# COMPACT_ATOMS: atom_id res chain seq x y z
N MET A 1 -5.52 -8.23 -36.21
CA MET A 1 -4.84 -7.55 -35.09
C MET A 1 -5.92 -6.90 -34.23
N SER A 2 -6.15 -7.40 -33.02
CA SER A 2 -7.18 -6.83 -32.13
C SER A 2 -6.71 -5.49 -31.56
N LYS A 3 -7.52 -4.44 -31.70
CA LYS A 3 -7.20 -3.09 -31.23
C LYS A 3 -7.70 -2.91 -29.79
N TRP A 4 -6.79 -2.65 -28.87
CA TRP A 4 -7.11 -2.38 -27.46
C TRP A 4 -7.40 -0.90 -27.24
N SER A 5 -8.49 -0.59 -26.53
CA SER A 5 -8.81 0.76 -26.10
C SER A 5 -7.97 1.15 -24.89
N ARG A 6 -7.28 2.30 -24.97
CA ARG A 6 -6.52 2.88 -23.86
C ARG A 6 -7.33 3.98 -23.19
N LEU A 7 -7.21 4.10 -21.88
CA LEU A 7 -7.76 5.22 -21.12
C LEU A 7 -6.81 6.44 -21.15
N LYS A 8 -7.35 7.62 -20.86
CA LYS A 8 -6.54 8.83 -20.65
C LYS A 8 -5.71 8.67 -19.38
N VAL A 9 -4.45 9.07 -19.44
CA VAL A 9 -3.55 9.04 -18.27
C VAL A 9 -4.12 9.83 -17.10
N SER A 10 -4.68 11.01 -17.36
CA SER A 10 -5.30 11.84 -16.32
C SER A 10 -6.42 11.11 -15.56
N LYS A 11 -7.25 10.33 -16.27
CA LYS A 11 -8.33 9.54 -15.68
C LYS A 11 -7.77 8.42 -14.81
N CYS A 12 -6.75 7.69 -15.30
CA CYS A 12 -6.10 6.66 -14.51
C CYS A 12 -5.43 7.22 -13.25
N CYS A 13 -4.78 8.38 -13.33
CA CYS A 13 -4.16 9.02 -12.18
C CYS A 13 -5.20 9.44 -11.12
N GLU A 14 -6.36 9.94 -11.56
CA GLU A 14 -7.46 10.30 -10.67
C GLU A 14 -8.01 9.08 -9.94
N GLU A 15 -8.30 7.99 -10.66
CA GLU A 15 -8.80 6.74 -10.08
C GLU A 15 -7.80 6.14 -9.08
N VAL A 16 -6.49 6.19 -9.39
CA VAL A 16 -5.44 5.71 -8.48
C VAL A 16 -5.32 6.60 -7.24
N ARG A 17 -5.39 7.93 -7.39
CA ARG A 17 -5.36 8.86 -6.26
C ARG A 17 -6.51 8.55 -5.30
N ASP A 18 -7.74 8.52 -5.81
CA ASP A 18 -8.93 8.31 -4.99
C ASP A 18 -8.88 6.96 -4.27
N TYR A 19 -8.42 5.92 -4.98
CA TYR A 19 -8.18 4.59 -4.41
C TYR A 19 -7.21 4.62 -3.22
N VAL A 20 -6.12 5.39 -3.33
CA VAL A 20 -5.10 5.51 -2.29
C VAL A 20 -5.62 6.34 -1.11
N GLU A 21 -6.22 7.50 -1.38
CA GLU A 21 -6.72 8.40 -0.35
C GLU A 21 -7.78 7.72 0.53
N GLU A 22 -8.74 7.01 -0.07
CA GLU A 22 -9.81 6.29 0.65
C GLU A 22 -9.27 5.27 1.66
N ARG A 23 -8.15 4.61 1.36
CA ARG A 23 -7.60 3.53 2.20
C ARG A 23 -6.41 3.94 3.06
N SER A 24 -5.74 5.04 2.74
CA SER A 24 -4.49 5.46 3.41
C SER A 24 -4.67 5.65 4.93
N GLY A 25 -5.87 6.04 5.37
CA GLY A 25 -6.19 6.22 6.79
C GLY A 25 -6.27 4.94 7.61
N GLU A 26 -6.30 3.76 6.96
CA GLU A 26 -6.30 2.45 7.62
C GLU A 26 -5.03 1.65 7.34
N ASP A 27 -4.14 2.15 6.48
CA ASP A 27 -2.89 1.49 6.14
C ASP A 27 -1.97 1.41 7.37
N PRO A 28 -1.64 0.18 7.85
CA PRO A 28 -0.77 -0.05 9.00
C PRO A 28 0.60 0.62 8.90
N LEU A 29 1.14 0.78 7.70
CA LEU A 29 2.46 1.34 7.45
C LEU A 29 2.43 2.87 7.37
N VAL A 30 1.28 3.46 7.07
CA VAL A 30 1.08 4.91 7.06
C VAL A 30 0.66 5.42 8.43
N LYS A 31 -0.39 4.83 9.01
CA LYS A 31 -0.95 5.25 10.31
C LYS A 31 -0.18 4.71 11.52
N GLY A 32 0.56 3.62 11.33
CA GLY A 32 1.10 2.83 12.41
C GLY A 32 0.05 1.90 13.02
N ILE A 33 0.52 0.84 13.69
CA ILE A 33 -0.32 -0.09 14.45
C ILE A 33 0.09 -0.10 15.91
N PRO A 34 -0.87 -0.33 16.84
CA PRO A 34 -0.56 -0.56 18.24
C PRO A 34 0.46 -1.69 18.41
N GLU A 35 1.34 -1.53 19.40
CA GLU A 35 2.44 -2.46 19.59
C GLU A 35 1.99 -3.90 19.85
N ASP A 36 0.88 -4.09 20.56
CA ASP A 36 0.25 -5.38 20.86
C ASP A 36 -0.37 -6.05 19.63
N LYS A 37 -0.60 -5.29 18.56
CA LYS A 37 -1.15 -5.79 17.29
C LYS A 37 -0.09 -6.01 16.22
N ASN A 38 1.16 -5.65 16.48
CA ASN A 38 2.25 -5.84 15.52
C ASN A 38 2.77 -7.29 15.57
N PRO A 39 2.52 -8.12 14.53
CA PRO A 39 2.96 -9.51 14.52
C PRO A 39 4.49 -9.66 14.48
N PHE A 40 5.23 -8.59 14.19
CA PHE A 40 6.69 -8.58 14.13
C PHE A 40 7.35 -8.03 15.41
N LYS A 41 6.58 -7.66 16.44
CA LYS A 41 7.14 -7.08 17.68
C LYS A 41 8.08 -8.03 18.40
N GLU A 42 7.72 -9.31 18.51
CA GLU A 42 8.50 -10.29 19.27
C GLU A 42 9.57 -11.01 18.44
N LEU A 43 9.54 -10.85 17.12
CA LEU A 43 10.64 -11.26 16.25
C LEU A 43 11.80 -10.29 16.45
N LYS A 44 12.49 -10.42 17.60
CA LYS A 44 13.84 -9.88 17.83
C LYS A 44 14.90 -10.59 16.97
N GLY A 45 14.52 -11.08 15.79
CA GLY A 45 15.44 -11.49 14.75
C GLY A 45 15.88 -10.23 14.02
N GLY A 46 16.87 -9.54 14.58
CA GLY A 46 17.60 -8.51 13.84
C GLY A 46 18.05 -9.06 12.47
N CYS A 47 18.20 -8.19 11.49
CA CYS A 47 18.68 -8.55 10.16
C CYS A 47 19.93 -9.44 10.29
N VAL A 48 19.77 -10.75 10.05
CA VAL A 48 20.87 -11.71 10.05
C VAL A 48 21.53 -11.57 8.70
N ILE A 49 22.60 -10.78 8.64
CA ILE A 49 23.51 -10.79 7.51
C ILE A 49 24.44 -11.98 7.76
N SER A 50 24.07 -13.16 7.27
CA SER A 50 24.96 -14.32 7.16
C SER A 50 25.84 -14.19 5.93
#